data_AF-A0AA37EIH5-F1
#
_entry.id   AF-A0AA37EIH5-F1
#
_cell.length_a   1.000
_cell.length_b   1.000
_cell.length_c   1.000
_cell.angle_alpha   90.00
_cell.angle_beta   90.00
_cell.angle_gamma   90.00
#
_symmetry.space_group_name_H-M   'P 1'
#
loop_
_entity.id
_entity.type
_entity.pdbx_description
1 polymer ?
#
loop_
_entity_poly.entity_id
_entity_poly.type
_entity_poly.pdbx_seq_one_letter_code
_entity_poly.pdbx_strand_id
1 'polypeptide(L)'
;MHDEVFTIPARRCKRCGGLLTSSQGLRDGYGPCCLRKIKQEEADRKMMENQCSLFDIVKPGGGEAETEKGPLNGKCITGKSPTGHCGAAAYCSEPYDCCASCSSDCNMRCGWLRERK
;
A
#
# COMPACT_ATOMS: atom_id res chain seq x y z
N MET A 1 -12.42 66.00 27.07
CA MET A 1 -11.99 64.80 26.32
C MET A 1 -11.75 63.74 27.37
N HIS A 2 -12.48 62.63 27.35
CA HIS A 2 -12.30 61.56 28.32
C HIS A 2 -11.16 60.68 27.83
N ASP A 3 -9.97 60.87 28.40
CA ASP A 3 -8.84 59.95 28.24
C ASP A 3 -9.09 58.71 29.11
N GLU A 4 -10.08 57.91 28.72
CA GLU A 4 -10.42 56.66 29.38
C GLU A 4 -9.49 55.55 28.87
N VAL A 5 -8.71 54.98 29.78
CA VAL A 5 -7.82 53.84 29.49
C VAL A 5 -8.65 52.57 29.38
N PHE A 6 -8.84 52.05 28.17
CA PHE A 6 -9.53 50.78 27.94
C PHE A 6 -8.54 49.61 27.94
N THR A 7 -8.75 48.63 28.82
CA THR A 7 -7.94 47.41 28.88
C THR A 7 -8.50 46.36 27.93
N ILE A 8 -7.75 45.97 26.89
CA ILE A 8 -8.12 44.89 25.97
C ILE A 8 -7.42 43.60 26.40
N PRO A 9 -8.16 42.52 26.75
CA PRO A 9 -7.55 41.25 27.10
C PRO A 9 -6.82 40.68 25.88
N ALA A 10 -5.56 40.31 26.08
CA ALA A 10 -4.70 39.79 25.00
C ALA A 10 -3.84 38.62 25.48
N ARG A 11 -3.56 37.68 24.58
CA ARG A 11 -2.62 36.56 24.80
C ARG A 11 -1.79 36.31 23.54
N ARG A 12 -0.60 35.73 23.68
CA ARG A 12 0.19 35.25 22.52
C ARG A 12 -0.28 33.86 22.08
N CYS A 13 -0.31 33.65 20.77
CA CYS A 13 -0.56 32.33 20.19
C CYS A 13 0.55 31.36 20.58
N LYS A 14 0.18 30.17 21.08
CA LYS A 14 1.13 29.13 21.50
C LYS A 14 2.01 28.58 20.36
N ARG A 15 1.56 28.70 19.10
CA ARG A 15 2.29 28.22 17.92
C ARG A 15 3.22 29.28 17.32
N CYS A 16 2.68 30.45 16.97
CA CYS A 16 3.43 31.49 16.23
C CYS A 16 3.79 32.72 17.07
N GLY A 17 3.36 32.82 18.33
CA GLY A 17 3.61 33.98 19.18
C GLY A 17 2.83 35.26 18.83
N GLY A 18 1.98 35.23 17.80
CA GLY A 18 1.15 36.36 17.38
C GLY A 18 0.14 36.80 18.45
N LEU A 19 -0.18 38.10 18.50
CA LEU A 19 -1.10 38.67 19.49
C LEU A 19 -2.55 38.29 19.15
N LEU A 20 -3.25 37.71 20.13
CA LEU A 20 -4.64 37.30 20.03
C LEU A 20 -5.49 38.18 20.94
N THR A 21 -6.48 38.83 20.34
CA THR A 21 -7.45 39.70 21.03
C THR A 21 -8.88 39.17 20.93
N SER A 22 -9.12 38.17 20.06
CA SER A 22 -10.43 37.54 19.92
C SER A 22 -10.74 36.61 21.10
N SER A 23 -12.00 36.56 21.52
CA SER A 23 -12.43 35.71 22.65
C SER A 23 -12.08 34.23 22.43
N GLN A 24 -12.20 33.73 21.20
CA GLN A 24 -11.80 32.36 20.84
C GLN A 24 -10.28 32.17 20.93
N GLY A 25 -9.48 33.12 20.43
CA GLY A 25 -8.02 33.05 20.50
C GLY A 25 -7.50 33.08 21.95
N LEU A 26 -8.18 33.82 22.83
CA LEU A 26 -7.89 33.85 24.27
C LEU A 26 -8.16 32.49 24.94
N ARG A 27 -9.30 31.85 24.63
CA ARG A 27 -9.68 30.53 25.16
C ARG A 27 -8.77 29.41 24.65
N ASP A 28 -8.66 29.28 23.34
CA ASP A 28 -7.95 28.16 22.71
C ASP A 28 -6.42 28.36 22.78
N GLY A 29 -5.97 29.61 22.90
CA GLY A 29 -4.55 29.99 22.87
C GLY A 29 -3.91 29.88 21.48
N TYR A 30 -4.72 29.68 20.44
CA TYR A 30 -4.28 29.61 19.06
C TYR A 30 -5.03 30.62 18.20
N GLY A 31 -4.31 31.28 17.30
CA GLY A 31 -4.94 32.07 16.25
C GLY A 31 -5.64 31.17 15.22
N PRO A 32 -6.61 31.69 14.46
CA PRO A 32 -7.42 30.90 13.54
C PRO A 32 -6.58 30.14 12.49
N CYS A 33 -5.56 30.79 11.93
CA CYS A 33 -4.66 30.15 10.96
C CYS A 33 -3.83 29.01 11.60
N CYS A 34 -3.26 29.25 12.79
CA CYS A 34 -2.46 28.25 13.49
C CYS A 34 -3.29 27.05 13.93
N LEU A 35 -4.51 27.28 14.43
CA LEU A 35 -5.44 26.24 14.83
C LEU A 35 -5.84 25.37 13.63
N ARG A 36 -6.17 25.99 12.49
CA ARG A 36 -6.49 25.25 11.25
C ARG A 36 -5.34 24.38 10.79
N LYS A 37 -4.11 24.90 10.85
CA LYS A 37 -2.92 24.17 10.44
C LYS A 37 -2.62 22.97 11.33
N ILE A 38 -2.80 23.09 12.65
CA ILE A 38 -2.67 21.96 13.59
C ILE A 38 -3.71 20.88 13.28
N LYS A 39 -4.98 21.28 13.08
CA LYS A 39 -6.05 20.34 12.74
C LYS A 39 -5.78 19.61 11.41
N GLN A 40 -5.23 20.32 10.43
CA GLN A 40 -4.83 19.72 9.16
C GLN A 40 -3.71 18.70 9.35
N GLU A 41 -2.64 19.06 10.08
CA GLU A 41 -1.51 18.17 10.38
C GLU A 41 -1.97 16.89 11.11
N GLU A 42 -2.92 17.00 12.04
CA GLU A 42 -3.51 15.85 12.74
C GLU A 42 -4.38 14.98 11.81
N ALA A 43 -5.20 15.60 10.96
CA ALA A 43 -6.00 14.89 9.98
C ALA A 43 -5.11 14.14 8.97
N ASP A 44 -4.07 14.79 8.45
CA ASP A 44 -3.10 14.21 7.53
C ASP A 44 -2.36 13.02 8.18
N ARG A 45 -1.95 13.16 9.45
CA ARG A 45 -1.35 12.06 10.23
C ARG A 45 -2.30 10.88 10.35
N LYS A 46 -3.58 11.13 10.64
CA LYS A 46 -4.61 10.07 10.73
C LYS A 46 -4.84 9.38 9.39
N MET A 47 -4.79 10.13 8.29
CA MET A 47 -4.90 9.56 6.94
C MET A 47 -3.66 8.73 6.60
N MET A 48 -2.47 9.15 7.02
CA MET A 48 -1.20 8.43 6.78
C MET A 48 -1.16 7.07 7.49
N GLU A 49 -1.77 6.93 8.66
CA GLU A 49 -1.83 5.66 9.40
C GLU A 49 -2.47 4.52 8.60
N ASN A 50 -3.41 4.84 7.70
CA ASN A 50 -4.16 3.84 6.93
C ASN A 50 -3.61 3.67 5.50
N GLN A 51 -2.45 4.24 5.19
CA GLN A 51 -1.80 4.04 3.90
C GLN A 51 -0.78 2.90 4.00
N CYS A 52 -1.04 1.81 3.26
CA CYS A 52 -0.08 0.73 3.02
C CYS A 52 0.26 0.66 1.53
N SER A 53 1.54 0.50 1.17
CA SER A 53 1.93 0.24 -0.22
C SER A 53 1.68 -1.22 -0.59
N LEU A 54 1.33 -1.48 -1.85
CA LEU A 54 1.24 -2.84 -2.40
C LEU A 54 2.55 -3.65 -2.19
N PHE A 55 3.69 -2.96 -2.12
CA PHE A 55 5.00 -3.57 -1.89
C PHE A 55 5.31 -3.84 -0.41
N ASP A 56 4.63 -3.19 0.54
CA ASP A 56 4.81 -3.47 1.98
C ASP A 56 4.19 -4.82 2.38
N ILE A 57 3.22 -5.31 1.60
CA ILE A 57 2.55 -6.62 1.77
C ILE A 57 3.46 -7.77 1.27
N VAL A 58 4.39 -7.47 0.35
CA VAL A 58 5.36 -8.44 -0.18
C VAL A 58 6.68 -8.27 0.55
N LYS A 59 6.74 -8.73 1.79
CA LYS A 59 8.04 -8.99 2.44
C LYS A 59 8.42 -10.45 2.23
N PRO A 60 9.56 -10.77 1.58
CA PRO A 60 10.04 -12.13 1.47
C PRO A 60 10.63 -12.57 2.82
N GLY A 61 9.80 -13.04 3.74
CA GLY A 61 10.26 -13.72 4.96
C GLY A 61 9.42 -13.50 6.21
N GLY A 62 8.46 -14.42 6.45
CA GLY A 62 7.84 -14.74 7.75
C GLY A 62 6.62 -13.91 8.15
N GLY A 63 5.41 -14.44 8.30
CA GLY A 63 4.97 -15.84 8.24
C GLY A 63 3.44 -15.97 8.33
N GLU A 64 2.98 -17.18 8.00
CA GLU A 64 1.76 -17.83 8.48
C GLU A 64 0.41 -17.24 8.02
N ALA A 65 0.16 -17.35 6.72
CA ALA A 65 -1.12 -17.88 6.26
C ALA A 65 -0.83 -19.25 5.66
N GLU A 66 -1.52 -20.26 6.16
CA GLU A 66 -1.68 -21.56 5.52
C GLU A 66 -1.74 -21.44 3.99
N THR A 67 -0.62 -21.70 3.33
CA THR A 67 -0.65 -22.04 1.92
C THR A 67 -1.11 -23.49 1.87
N GLU A 68 -2.43 -23.69 2.02
CA GLU A 68 -3.08 -24.67 1.15
C GLU A 68 -2.48 -24.45 -0.23
N LYS A 69 -1.92 -25.50 -0.83
CA LYS A 69 -1.12 -25.42 -2.05
C LYS A 69 -1.87 -24.54 -3.06
N GLY A 70 -1.50 -23.27 -3.14
CA GLY A 70 -1.90 -22.43 -4.27
C GLY A 70 -1.46 -23.19 -5.53
N PRO A 71 -2.13 -23.00 -6.67
CA PRO A 71 -1.97 -23.80 -7.89
C PRO A 71 -0.61 -23.57 -8.59
N LEU A 72 0.47 -23.46 -7.83
CA LEU A 72 1.86 -23.31 -8.22
C LEU A 72 2.31 -24.56 -8.96
N ASN A 73 1.93 -24.57 -10.24
CA ASN A 73 2.78 -24.79 -11.40
C ASN A 73 3.77 -25.95 -11.23
N GLY A 74 3.45 -27.07 -11.88
CA GLY A 74 4.40 -28.16 -12.07
C GLY A 74 5.77 -27.67 -12.57
N LYS A 75 6.83 -28.19 -11.95
CA LYS A 75 8.21 -27.87 -12.33
C LYS A 75 8.45 -28.24 -13.79
N CYS A 76 9.03 -27.33 -14.56
CA CYS A 76 9.41 -27.61 -15.94
C CYS A 76 10.53 -28.65 -15.98
N ILE A 77 10.19 -29.89 -16.35
CA ILE A 77 11.18 -30.98 -16.42
C ILE A 77 12.18 -30.80 -17.58
N THR A 78 11.87 -29.97 -18.56
CA THR A 78 12.75 -29.76 -19.74
C THR A 78 13.86 -28.75 -19.50
N GLY A 79 13.80 -27.95 -18.43
CA GLY A 79 14.79 -26.91 -18.11
C GLY A 79 14.84 -25.74 -19.08
N LYS A 80 13.96 -25.68 -20.09
CA LYS A 80 13.94 -24.62 -21.11
C LYS A 80 13.16 -23.37 -20.69
N SER A 81 12.28 -23.50 -19.71
CA SER A 81 11.50 -22.37 -19.19
C SER A 81 12.37 -21.49 -18.29
N PRO A 82 12.51 -20.19 -18.55
CA PRO A 82 13.34 -19.28 -17.72
C PRO A 82 12.80 -19.14 -16.29
N THR A 83 11.49 -19.34 -16.09
CA THR A 83 10.86 -19.30 -14.77
C THR A 83 10.95 -20.63 -14.03
N GLY A 84 11.46 -21.69 -14.66
CA GLY A 84 11.50 -23.04 -14.08
C GLY A 84 10.16 -23.77 -14.04
N HIS A 85 9.09 -23.17 -14.56
CA HIS A 85 7.73 -23.70 -14.52
C HIS A 85 7.14 -23.85 -15.93
N CYS A 86 6.29 -24.86 -16.14
CA CYS A 86 5.60 -25.04 -17.41
C CYS A 86 4.27 -24.27 -17.42
N GLY A 87 4.31 -23.01 -17.88
CA GLY A 87 3.11 -22.16 -17.88
C GLY A 87 1.93 -22.76 -18.66
N ALA A 88 2.19 -23.42 -19.79
CA ALA A 88 1.13 -24.05 -20.58
C ALA A 88 0.46 -25.25 -19.87
N ALA A 89 1.22 -26.03 -19.10
CA ALA A 89 0.68 -27.11 -18.29
C ALA A 89 -0.14 -26.57 -17.10
N ALA A 90 0.25 -25.42 -16.54
CA ALA A 90 -0.48 -24.78 -15.45
C ALA A 90 -1.91 -24.35 -15.83
N TYR A 91 -2.17 -24.05 -17.11
CA TYR A 91 -3.50 -23.73 -17.62
C TYR A 91 -4.18 -24.90 -18.32
N CYS A 92 -3.57 -26.09 -18.29
CA CYS A 92 -4.14 -27.29 -18.87
C CYS A 92 -5.00 -28.02 -17.82
N SER A 93 -6.18 -28.50 -18.23
CA SER A 93 -7.03 -29.33 -17.36
C SER A 93 -6.52 -30.76 -17.20
N GLU A 94 -5.50 -31.14 -17.97
CA GLU A 94 -4.86 -32.44 -17.88
C GLU A 94 -3.99 -32.54 -16.62
N PRO A 95 -3.86 -33.73 -16.00
CA PRO A 95 -3.18 -33.91 -14.71
C PRO A 95 -1.64 -33.89 -14.82
N TYR A 96 -1.06 -33.24 -15.83
CA TYR A 96 0.38 -33.21 -16.08
C TYR A 96 1.01 -31.91 -15.64
N ASP A 97 2.11 -32.01 -14.89
CA ASP A 97 2.93 -30.89 -14.43
C ASP A 97 3.75 -30.20 -15.53
N CYS A 98 3.94 -30.88 -16.67
CA CYS A 98 4.68 -30.34 -17.80
C CYS A 98 4.16 -30.92 -19.12
N CYS A 99 4.08 -30.09 -20.17
CA CYS A 99 3.69 -30.52 -21.51
C CYS A 99 4.59 -31.65 -22.07
N ALA A 100 5.81 -31.83 -21.55
CA ALA A 100 6.71 -32.91 -21.95
C ALA A 100 6.19 -34.29 -21.54
N SER A 101 5.37 -34.36 -20.47
CA SER A 101 4.78 -35.59 -19.96
C SER A 101 3.43 -35.91 -20.60
N CYS A 102 2.84 -34.97 -21.33
CA CYS A 102 1.54 -35.13 -21.97
C CYS A 102 1.68 -35.84 -23.34
N SER A 103 0.93 -36.91 -23.55
CA SER A 103 0.89 -37.67 -24.81
C SER A 103 0.04 -36.99 -25.90
N SER A 104 -0.89 -36.11 -25.53
CA SER A 104 -1.79 -35.41 -26.46
C SER A 104 -1.06 -34.33 -27.25
N ASP A 105 -1.26 -34.27 -28.57
CA ASP A 105 -0.73 -33.21 -29.44
C ASP A 105 -1.79 -32.13 -29.67
N CYS A 106 -1.89 -31.20 -28.73
CA CYS A 106 -2.88 -30.13 -28.73
C CYS A 106 -2.22 -28.76 -28.88
N ASN A 107 -3.00 -27.77 -29.33
CA ASN A 107 -2.55 -26.38 -29.54
C ASN A 107 -2.14 -25.66 -28.23
N MET A 108 -2.40 -26.28 -27.08
CA MET A 108 -2.01 -25.78 -25.76
C MET A 108 -0.60 -26.26 -25.35
N ARG A 109 0.16 -26.96 -26.20
CA ARG A 109 1.56 -27.34 -25.90
C ARG A 109 2.45 -26.09 -25.79
N CYS A 110 3.38 -26.11 -24.84
CA CYS A 110 4.39 -25.04 -24.76
C CYS A 110 5.35 -25.09 -25.96
N GLY A 111 5.70 -23.92 -26.49
CA GLY A 111 6.62 -23.78 -27.64
C GLY A 111 8.07 -24.20 -27.38
N TRP A 112 8.38 -24.70 -26.19
CA TRP A 112 9.72 -25.19 -25.82
C TRP A 112 9.97 -26.64 -26.26
N LEU A 113 8.92 -27.38 -26.60
CA LEU A 113 9.04 -28.75 -27.09
C LEU A 113 9.27 -28.76 -28.60
N ARG A 114 10.11 -29.68 -29.07
CA ARG A 114 10.22 -29.93 -30.52
C ARG A 114 8.94 -30.61 -31.02
N GLU A 115 8.65 -30.46 -32.31
CA GLU A 115 7.60 -31.22 -32.99
C GLU A 115 7.78 -32.71 -32.73
N ARG A 116 6.69 -33.40 -32.38
CA ARG A 116 6.70 -34.86 -32.32
C ARG A 116 6.52 -35.35 -33.76
N LYS A 117 7.54 -36.04 -34.28
CA LYS A 117 7.45 -36.73 -35.58
C LYS A 117 6.49 -37.91 -35.49
#